data_AF-A0A948KYJ0-F1
#
_entry.id   AF-A0A948KYJ0-F1
#
_cell.length_a   1.000
_cell.length_b   1.000
_cell.length_c   1.000
_cell.angle_alpha   90.00
_cell.angle_beta   90.00
_cell.angle_gamma   90.00
#
_symmetry.space_group_name_H-M   'P 1'
#
loop_
_entity.id
_entity.type
_entity.pdbx_description
1 polymer ?
#
loop_
_entity_poly.entity_id
_entity_poly.type
_entity_poly.pdbx_seq_one_letter_code
_entity_poly.pdbx_strand_id
1 'polypeptide(L)'
;MTENLMSAFGLDRPESGDDSVVPFTLEKLDTRGRSVRLGEALDTILTRHNYPAPVARLLGEAVVLAALIGSSLKFEGRFIMQTQTDGPVNLLVVDFDAPDGLRGYARFDHDALVKAAEEGRTRPGELLGKGHLAMTIDQGPHTERYQGIVGLDGHSLEEVAHTYFMQSEQIPTQVRMAVAEFTKKGDHRPHWRAGGVLIQHLPEHGMSHMPDLPGDGNFDNPETADPDFEEADGWNEARSLMSTIDDLELADPDLSSERLLFRLYHETGVRVFTPLPMVERCSCSAERIEDMLATSFTAEDREEMAVDGEIEVVCEFCSTAYHFNPHQFDPKH
;
A
#
# COMPACT_ATOMS: atom_id res chain seq x y z
N MET A 1 -19.39 23.68 25.87
CA MET A 1 -19.30 23.97 24.42
C MET A 1 -18.21 23.15 23.72
N THR A 2 -17.18 22.68 24.41
CA THR A 2 -16.08 21.87 23.85
C THR A 2 -16.40 20.39 23.65
N GLU A 3 -17.12 19.72 24.58
CA GLU A 3 -17.50 18.29 24.43
C GLU A 3 -18.34 18.02 23.17
N ASN A 4 -19.16 18.98 22.75
CA ASN A 4 -20.06 18.82 21.60
C ASN A 4 -19.30 18.89 20.26
N LEU A 5 -18.17 19.60 20.21
CA LEU A 5 -17.37 19.74 18.99
C LEU A 5 -16.44 18.53 18.77
N MET A 6 -15.81 18.04 19.85
CA MET A 6 -14.96 16.85 19.78
C MET A 6 -15.75 15.60 19.39
N SER A 7 -16.95 15.42 19.94
CA SER A 7 -17.84 14.30 19.56
C SER A 7 -18.35 14.43 18.12
N ALA A 8 -18.66 15.65 17.66
CA ALA A 8 -19.05 15.88 16.25
C ALA A 8 -17.94 15.50 15.26
N PHE A 9 -16.68 15.71 15.63
CA PHE A 9 -15.52 15.34 14.82
C PHE A 9 -15.05 13.89 15.03
N GLY A 10 -15.62 13.14 15.98
CA GLY A 10 -15.16 11.79 16.33
C GLY A 10 -13.83 11.75 17.08
N LEU A 11 -13.42 12.88 17.66
CA LEU A 11 -12.18 13.09 18.42
C LEU A 11 -12.37 12.94 19.94
N ASP A 12 -13.54 12.49 20.38
CA ASP A 12 -13.90 12.20 21.78
C ASP A 12 -13.46 10.80 22.24
N ARG A 13 -12.84 10.03 21.35
CA ARG A 13 -12.25 8.71 21.62
C ARG A 13 -10.73 8.80 21.79
N PRO A 14 -10.08 7.79 22.38
CA PRO A 14 -8.62 7.69 22.37
C PRO A 14 -8.08 7.74 20.94
N GLU A 15 -6.99 8.48 20.75
CA GLU A 15 -6.31 8.56 19.46
C GLU A 15 -5.86 7.18 19.00
N SER A 16 -5.96 6.96 17.68
CA SER A 16 -5.42 5.76 17.08
C SER A 16 -3.89 5.78 17.19
N GLY A 17 -3.32 4.66 17.62
CA GLY A 17 -1.88 4.45 17.60
C GLY A 17 -1.43 3.98 16.21
N ASP A 18 -0.29 3.30 16.20
CA ASP A 18 0.21 2.65 15.00
C ASP A 18 -0.65 1.48 14.55
N ASP A 19 -0.34 1.04 13.34
CA ASP A 19 -0.92 -0.12 12.69
C ASP A 19 -2.44 0.00 12.59
N SER A 20 -2.88 1.16 12.09
CA SER A 20 -4.28 1.45 11.90
C SER A 20 -4.56 2.39 10.73
N VAL A 21 -5.70 2.18 10.09
CA VAL A 21 -6.29 3.10 9.11
C VAL A 21 -7.47 3.81 9.75
N VAL A 22 -7.46 5.13 9.75
CA VAL A 22 -8.56 6.00 10.20
C VAL A 22 -9.28 6.55 8.96
N PRO A 23 -10.52 6.11 8.68
CA PRO A 23 -11.36 6.76 7.69
C PRO A 23 -11.83 8.12 8.19
N PHE A 24 -12.02 9.08 7.29
CA PHE A 24 -12.56 10.40 7.62
C PHE A 24 -13.37 11.00 6.45
N THR A 25 -14.15 12.03 6.75
CA THR A 25 -14.87 12.85 5.77
C THR A 25 -14.66 14.33 6.06
N LEU A 26 -14.65 15.12 4.99
CA LEU A 26 -14.64 16.57 4.97
C LEU A 26 -15.97 17.02 4.35
N GLU A 27 -17.03 17.06 5.17
CA GLU A 27 -18.40 17.27 4.68
C GLU A 27 -18.57 18.60 3.92
N LYS A 28 -17.81 19.66 4.28
CA LYS A 28 -17.85 20.95 3.58
C LYS A 28 -17.10 20.98 2.24
N LEU A 29 -16.24 19.99 2.00
CA LEU A 29 -15.36 19.93 0.82
C LEU A 29 -15.72 18.76 -0.10
N ASP A 30 -16.86 18.11 0.13
CA ASP A 30 -17.33 16.93 -0.61
C ASP A 30 -16.23 15.87 -0.75
N THR A 31 -15.44 15.66 0.30
CA THR A 31 -14.24 14.80 0.22
C THR A 31 -14.31 13.72 1.29
N ARG A 32 -14.00 12.47 0.91
CA ARG A 32 -13.70 11.42 1.88
C ARG A 32 -12.22 11.09 1.85
N GLY A 33 -11.72 10.51 2.92
CA GLY A 33 -10.35 10.03 2.94
C GLY A 33 -10.07 8.95 3.96
N ARG A 34 -8.83 8.50 3.95
CA ARG A 34 -8.24 7.57 4.90
C ARG A 34 -6.85 8.05 5.25
N SER A 35 -6.51 7.97 6.52
CA SER A 35 -5.14 8.18 7.03
C SER A 35 -4.66 6.87 7.62
N VAL A 36 -3.47 6.41 7.25
CA VAL A 36 -2.86 5.20 7.80
C VAL A 36 -1.59 5.57 8.56
N ARG A 37 -1.35 4.86 9.67
CA ARG A 37 -0.07 4.83 10.37
C ARG A 37 0.35 3.37 10.51
N LEU A 38 1.56 3.05 10.10
CA LEU A 38 2.15 1.73 10.24
C LEU A 38 3.46 1.84 11.03
N GLY A 39 3.57 1.01 12.07
CA GLY A 39 4.72 0.91 12.96
C GLY A 39 5.22 -0.53 12.98
N GLU A 40 4.80 -1.31 13.98
CA GLU A 40 5.30 -2.66 14.22
C GLU A 40 4.98 -3.61 13.07
N ALA A 41 3.79 -3.51 12.47
CA ALA A 41 3.42 -4.34 11.33
C ALA A 41 4.36 -4.10 10.14
N LEU A 42 4.66 -2.85 9.83
CA LEU A 42 5.58 -2.50 8.75
C LEU A 42 7.03 -2.89 9.08
N ASP A 43 7.53 -2.57 10.28
CA ASP A 43 8.88 -2.95 10.72
C ASP A 43 9.08 -4.47 10.63
N THR A 44 8.07 -5.25 11.00
CA THR A 44 8.09 -6.72 10.86
C THR A 44 8.17 -7.16 9.40
N ILE A 45 7.37 -6.57 8.49
CA ILE A 45 7.42 -6.89 7.05
C ILE A 45 8.82 -6.62 6.47
N LEU A 46 9.38 -5.43 6.76
CA LEU A 46 10.62 -4.98 6.14
C LEU A 46 11.87 -5.66 6.70
N THR A 47 11.86 -6.07 7.98
CA THR A 47 13.06 -6.62 8.64
C THR A 47 13.28 -8.10 8.37
N ARG A 48 12.26 -8.84 7.90
CA ARG A 48 12.34 -10.27 7.56
C ARG A 48 13.32 -10.61 6.45
N HIS A 49 13.57 -9.67 5.56
CA HIS A 49 14.37 -9.87 4.34
C HIS A 49 15.68 -9.09 4.34
N ASN A 50 15.97 -8.36 5.41
CA ASN A 50 17.16 -7.50 5.54
C ASN A 50 17.39 -6.61 4.30
N TYR A 51 16.32 -5.99 3.80
CA TYR A 51 16.37 -5.16 2.60
C TYR A 51 17.33 -3.98 2.77
N PRO A 52 18.09 -3.61 1.72
CA PRO A 52 18.76 -2.31 1.68
C PRO A 52 17.74 -1.17 1.83
N ALA A 53 18.13 -0.09 2.52
CA ALA A 53 17.21 1.00 2.87
C ALA A 53 16.36 1.54 1.69
N PRO A 54 16.88 1.72 0.46
CA PRO A 54 16.05 2.16 -0.67
C PRO A 54 14.94 1.17 -1.05
N VAL A 55 15.22 -0.14 -1.01
CA VAL A 55 14.24 -1.19 -1.29
C VAL A 55 13.20 -1.27 -0.17
N ALA A 56 13.64 -1.17 1.08
CA ALA A 56 12.76 -1.16 2.24
C ALA A 56 11.76 0.02 2.20
N ARG A 57 12.24 1.22 1.84
CA ARG A 57 11.37 2.40 1.66
C ARG A 57 10.33 2.20 0.57
N LEU A 58 10.75 1.73 -0.61
CA LEU A 58 9.84 1.47 -1.72
C LEU A 58 8.78 0.40 -1.37
N LEU A 59 9.18 -0.70 -0.72
CA LEU A 59 8.23 -1.71 -0.26
C LEU A 59 7.30 -1.12 0.82
N GLY A 60 7.80 -0.27 1.71
CA GLY A 60 6.97 0.42 2.69
C GLY A 60 5.91 1.33 2.08
N GLU A 61 6.26 2.10 1.03
CA GLU A 61 5.30 2.91 0.28
C GLU A 61 4.22 2.03 -0.35
N ALA A 62 4.62 0.88 -0.90
CA ALA A 62 3.68 -0.08 -1.46
C ALA A 62 2.73 -0.66 -0.39
N VAL A 63 3.22 -0.96 0.81
CA VAL A 63 2.39 -1.44 1.92
C VAL A 63 1.40 -0.37 2.39
N VAL A 64 1.83 0.88 2.52
CA VAL A 64 0.97 2.02 2.86
C VAL A 64 -0.13 2.19 1.80
N LEU A 65 0.23 2.17 0.52
CA LEU A 65 -0.72 2.33 -0.58
C LEU A 65 -1.76 1.21 -0.58
N ALA A 66 -1.33 -0.03 -0.42
CA ALA A 66 -2.23 -1.18 -0.35
C ALA A 66 -3.15 -1.13 0.87
N ALA A 67 -2.67 -0.65 2.03
CA ALA A 67 -3.50 -0.47 3.22
C ALA A 67 -4.58 0.61 2.98
N LEU A 68 -4.21 1.74 2.38
CA LEU A 68 -5.15 2.84 2.06
C LEU A 68 -6.23 2.41 1.05
N ILE A 69 -5.83 1.72 -0.02
CA ILE A 69 -6.76 1.25 -1.07
C ILE A 69 -7.57 0.04 -0.58
N GLY A 70 -6.91 -0.98 -0.03
CA GLY A 70 -7.55 -2.22 0.42
C GLY A 70 -8.62 -1.97 1.48
N SER A 71 -8.33 -1.13 2.49
CA SER A 71 -9.31 -0.74 3.50
C SER A 71 -10.43 0.17 2.98
N SER A 72 -10.33 0.64 1.72
CA SER A 72 -11.36 1.44 1.07
C SER A 72 -12.46 0.65 0.40
N LEU A 73 -12.12 -0.57 -0.02
CA LEU A 73 -13.02 -1.46 -0.71
C LEU A 73 -13.90 -2.18 0.32
N LYS A 74 -15.21 -2.18 0.11
CA LYS A 74 -16.17 -2.90 0.98
C LYS A 74 -16.38 -4.32 0.43
N PHE A 75 -15.40 -5.18 0.61
CA PHE A 75 -15.40 -6.54 0.07
C PHE A 75 -14.90 -7.55 1.10
N GLU A 76 -15.27 -8.81 0.90
CA GLU A 76 -14.62 -9.94 1.56
C GLU A 76 -13.67 -10.56 0.54
N GLY A 77 -12.40 -10.74 0.91
CA GLY A 77 -11.38 -11.31 0.02
C GLY A 77 -10.05 -10.58 0.11
N ARG A 78 -9.26 -10.69 -0.96
CA ARG A 78 -7.88 -10.18 -1.03
C ARG A 78 -7.73 -9.13 -2.12
N PHE A 79 -7.14 -8.01 -1.75
CA PHE A 79 -6.59 -7.02 -2.68
C PHE A 79 -5.10 -7.30 -2.85
N ILE A 80 -4.64 -7.37 -4.10
CA ILE A 80 -3.26 -7.66 -4.47
C ILE A 80 -2.75 -6.49 -5.29
N MET A 81 -1.66 -5.89 -4.84
CA MET A 81 -0.93 -4.88 -5.58
C MET A 81 0.42 -5.46 -6.00
N GLN A 82 0.66 -5.50 -7.30
CA GLN A 82 1.85 -6.11 -7.89
C GLN A 82 2.50 -5.18 -8.89
N THR A 83 3.82 -4.97 -8.79
CA THR A 83 4.61 -4.34 -9.86
C THR A 83 5.44 -5.38 -10.58
N GLN A 84 5.58 -5.24 -11.90
CA GLN A 84 6.58 -5.97 -12.67
C GLN A 84 7.29 -5.01 -13.60
N THR A 85 8.60 -4.86 -13.41
CA THR A 85 9.36 -3.78 -14.01
C THR A 85 10.77 -4.20 -14.42
N ASP A 86 11.45 -3.33 -15.17
CA ASP A 86 12.83 -3.49 -15.63
C ASP A 86 13.88 -2.77 -14.76
N GLY A 87 13.45 -2.11 -13.68
CA GLY A 87 14.35 -1.42 -12.74
C GLY A 87 15.06 -2.37 -11.76
N PRO A 88 15.96 -1.82 -10.91
CA PRO A 88 16.64 -2.58 -9.86
C PRO A 88 15.71 -3.39 -8.96
N VAL A 89 14.50 -2.90 -8.69
CA VAL A 89 13.44 -3.63 -7.99
C VAL A 89 12.45 -4.11 -9.04
N ASN A 90 12.53 -5.39 -9.41
CA ASN A 90 11.81 -5.94 -10.57
C ASN A 90 10.43 -6.52 -10.24
N LEU A 91 10.15 -6.75 -8.96
CA LEU A 91 8.87 -7.28 -8.48
C LEU A 91 8.60 -6.73 -7.08
N LEU A 92 7.45 -6.07 -6.91
CA LEU A 92 6.83 -5.85 -5.61
C LEU A 92 5.51 -6.59 -5.59
N VAL A 93 5.20 -7.24 -4.48
CA VAL A 93 3.87 -7.81 -4.24
C VAL A 93 3.44 -7.44 -2.83
N VAL A 94 2.27 -6.81 -2.73
CA VAL A 94 1.63 -6.50 -1.46
C VAL A 94 0.23 -7.06 -1.48
N ASP A 95 -0.11 -7.80 -0.43
CA ASP A 95 -1.45 -8.31 -0.22
C ASP A 95 -2.10 -7.61 0.95
N PHE A 96 -3.34 -7.21 0.74
CA PHE A 96 -4.28 -6.84 1.77
C PHE A 96 -5.39 -7.90 1.82
N ASP A 97 -5.39 -8.71 2.87
CA ASP A 97 -6.41 -9.71 3.16
C ASP A 97 -7.47 -9.07 4.08
N ALA A 98 -8.63 -8.74 3.51
CA ALA A 98 -9.66 -8.03 4.24
C ALA A 98 -10.13 -8.85 5.46
N PRO A 99 -10.30 -8.21 6.63
CA PRO A 99 -10.39 -6.77 6.83
C PRO A 99 -9.09 -6.07 7.25
N ASP A 100 -8.03 -6.80 7.61
CA ASP A 100 -6.90 -6.24 8.36
C ASP A 100 -5.51 -6.81 8.04
N GLY A 101 -5.41 -7.89 7.27
CA GLY A 101 -4.17 -8.61 7.04
C GLY A 101 -3.28 -7.92 6.00
N LEU A 102 -2.02 -7.67 6.32
CA LEU A 102 -1.01 -7.13 5.41
C LEU A 102 0.17 -8.06 5.27
N ARG A 103 0.70 -8.19 4.06
CA ARG A 103 2.04 -8.73 3.83
C ARG A 103 2.62 -8.13 2.56
N GLY A 104 3.95 -8.01 2.52
CA GLY A 104 4.66 -7.44 1.40
C GLY A 104 5.93 -8.20 1.10
N TYR A 105 6.32 -8.21 -0.16
CA TYR A 105 7.56 -8.79 -0.65
C TYR A 105 8.13 -7.94 -1.78
N ALA A 106 9.46 -7.85 -1.82
CA ALA A 106 10.20 -7.18 -2.88
C ALA A 106 11.31 -8.10 -3.38
N ARG A 107 11.42 -8.25 -4.70
CA ARG A 107 12.58 -8.87 -5.35
C ARG A 107 13.38 -7.79 -6.08
N PHE A 108 14.69 -7.83 -5.90
CA PHE A 108 15.60 -6.85 -6.48
C PHE A 108 16.87 -7.51 -6.98
N ASP A 109 17.52 -6.86 -7.95
CA ASP A 109 18.85 -7.19 -8.43
C ASP A 109 19.88 -6.41 -7.62
N HIS A 110 20.74 -7.13 -6.90
CA HIS A 110 21.74 -6.55 -6.01
C HIS A 110 22.76 -5.68 -6.77
N ASP A 111 23.26 -6.15 -7.91
CA ASP A 111 24.30 -5.44 -8.66
C ASP A 111 23.73 -4.19 -9.34
N ALA A 112 22.52 -4.29 -9.87
CA ALA A 112 21.80 -3.14 -10.42
C ALA A 112 21.51 -2.09 -9.33
N LEU A 113 21.14 -2.51 -8.12
CA LEU A 113 20.89 -1.62 -7.00
C LEU A 113 22.16 -0.91 -6.52
N VAL A 114 23.28 -1.64 -6.40
CA VAL A 114 24.57 -1.04 -6.01
C VAL A 114 24.97 0.04 -7.02
N LYS A 115 24.86 -0.26 -8.32
CA LYS A 115 25.14 0.72 -9.37
C LYS A 115 24.22 1.93 -9.29
N ALA A 116 22.92 1.72 -9.10
CA ALA A 116 21.96 2.81 -8.95
C ALA A 116 22.28 3.69 -7.72
N ALA A 117 22.74 3.08 -6.61
CA ALA A 117 23.18 3.80 -5.43
C ALA A 117 24.43 4.65 -5.66
N GLU A 118 25.43 4.13 -6.39
CA GLU A 118 26.64 4.87 -6.78
C GLU A 118 26.32 6.08 -7.69
N GLU A 119 25.31 5.94 -8.56
CA GLU A 119 24.82 7.00 -9.44
C GLU A 119 23.88 7.99 -8.73
N GLY A 120 23.49 7.74 -7.47
CA GLY A 120 22.53 8.56 -6.72
C GLY A 120 21.08 8.42 -7.18
N ARG A 121 20.75 7.32 -7.88
CA ARG A 121 19.47 7.06 -8.53
C ARG A 121 18.60 6.07 -7.73
N THR A 122 18.34 6.41 -6.47
CA THR A 122 17.65 5.53 -5.51
C THR A 122 16.24 5.99 -5.17
N ARG A 123 15.68 6.91 -5.95
CA ARG A 123 14.28 7.32 -5.76
C ARG A 123 13.33 6.17 -6.13
N PRO A 124 12.13 6.08 -5.51
CA PRO A 124 11.17 5.00 -5.78
C PRO A 124 10.91 4.73 -7.27
N GLY A 125 10.64 5.78 -8.05
CA GLY A 125 10.40 5.66 -9.49
C GLY A 125 11.63 5.19 -10.30
N GLU A 126 12.85 5.53 -9.88
CA GLU A 126 14.08 5.07 -10.52
C GLU A 126 14.39 3.59 -10.22
N LEU A 127 14.06 3.15 -9.00
CA LEU A 127 14.19 1.75 -8.59
C LEU A 127 13.18 0.85 -9.28
N LEU A 128 11.97 1.36 -9.53
CA LEU A 128 10.96 0.66 -10.32
C LEU A 128 11.31 0.67 -11.80
N GLY A 129 11.76 1.79 -12.37
CA GLY A 129 12.00 1.90 -13.80
C GLY A 129 10.70 1.87 -14.61
N LYS A 130 10.68 1.13 -15.72
CA LYS A 130 9.51 0.97 -16.59
C LYS A 130 8.85 -0.38 -16.38
N GLY A 131 7.53 -0.41 -16.55
CA GLY A 131 6.77 -1.65 -16.44
C GLY A 131 5.30 -1.37 -16.22
N HIS A 132 4.69 -2.12 -15.31
CA HIS A 132 3.28 -1.93 -14.97
C HIS A 132 3.02 -2.24 -13.50
N LEU A 133 2.00 -1.57 -12.97
CA LEU A 133 1.37 -1.88 -11.70
C LEU A 133 0.01 -2.53 -11.99
N ALA A 134 -0.19 -3.73 -11.45
CA ALA A 134 -1.44 -4.44 -11.48
C ALA A 134 -2.10 -4.39 -10.09
N MET A 135 -3.35 -3.97 -10.04
CA MET A 135 -4.20 -4.02 -8.85
C MET A 135 -5.29 -5.06 -9.09
N THR A 136 -5.34 -6.09 -8.25
CA THR A 136 -6.26 -7.21 -8.41
C THR A 136 -7.14 -7.36 -7.18
N ILE A 137 -8.44 -7.47 -7.38
CA ILE A 137 -9.43 -7.75 -6.35
C ILE A 137 -9.93 -9.18 -6.56
N ASP A 138 -9.68 -10.03 -5.58
CA ASP A 138 -10.12 -11.42 -5.54
C ASP A 138 -11.10 -11.62 -4.37
N GLN A 139 -12.38 -11.80 -4.69
CA GLN A 139 -13.45 -12.04 -3.70
C GLN A 139 -13.73 -13.56 -3.50
N GLY A 140 -12.84 -14.43 -3.99
CA GLY A 140 -12.89 -15.86 -3.80
C GLY A 140 -13.45 -16.66 -4.99
N PRO A 141 -13.57 -17.99 -4.85
CA PRO A 141 -13.73 -18.95 -5.96
C PRO A 141 -15.00 -18.79 -6.82
N HIS A 142 -16.01 -18.09 -6.30
CA HIS A 142 -17.30 -17.90 -6.96
C HIS A 142 -17.48 -16.49 -7.52
N THR A 143 -16.40 -15.71 -7.55
CA THR A 143 -16.41 -14.33 -8.03
C THR A 143 -15.40 -14.16 -9.16
N GLU A 144 -15.72 -13.28 -10.11
CA GLU A 144 -14.76 -12.91 -11.13
C GLU A 144 -13.69 -12.01 -10.52
N ARG A 145 -12.43 -12.34 -10.79
CA ARG A 145 -11.31 -11.50 -10.39
C ARG A 145 -11.31 -10.24 -11.24
N TYR A 146 -11.34 -9.09 -10.58
CA TYR A 146 -11.16 -7.80 -11.23
C TYR A 146 -9.69 -7.43 -11.19
N GLN A 147 -9.11 -7.03 -12.32
CA GLN A 147 -7.72 -6.59 -12.40
C GLN A 147 -7.63 -5.32 -13.25
N GLY A 148 -7.15 -4.24 -12.64
CA GLY A 148 -6.77 -3.02 -13.33
C GLY A 148 -5.25 -2.92 -13.46
N ILE A 149 -4.76 -2.44 -14.60
CA ILE A 149 -3.33 -2.33 -14.90
C ILE A 149 -3.04 -0.90 -15.34
N VAL A 150 -1.99 -0.31 -14.76
CA VAL A 150 -1.48 1.01 -15.12
C VAL A 150 0.01 0.94 -15.44
N GLY A 151 0.45 1.70 -16.43
CA GLY A 151 1.86 1.77 -16.83
C GLY A 151 2.71 2.45 -15.76
N LEU A 152 3.92 1.93 -15.56
CA LEU A 152 4.98 2.57 -14.80
C LEU A 152 6.01 3.10 -15.79
N ASP A 153 6.33 4.40 -15.74
CA ASP A 153 7.36 5.01 -16.58
C ASP A 153 8.31 5.89 -15.73
N GLY A 154 8.88 5.30 -14.68
CA GLY A 154 9.76 6.01 -13.74
C GLY A 154 9.04 6.92 -12.74
N HIS A 155 7.72 6.85 -12.69
CA HIS A 155 6.87 7.57 -11.74
C HIS A 155 6.89 6.95 -10.34
N SER A 156 6.58 7.77 -9.33
CA SER A 156 6.39 7.30 -7.96
C SER A 156 5.08 6.52 -7.80
N LEU A 157 4.95 5.71 -6.74
CA LEU A 157 3.72 4.99 -6.45
C LEU A 157 2.53 5.93 -6.17
N GLU A 158 2.78 7.15 -5.66
CA GLU A 158 1.75 8.17 -5.50
C GLU A 158 1.14 8.58 -6.86
N GLU A 159 1.99 9.00 -7.80
CA GLU A 159 1.58 9.47 -9.13
C GLU A 159 0.83 8.37 -9.91
N VAL A 160 1.30 7.13 -9.76
CA VAL A 160 0.70 5.97 -10.41
C VAL A 160 -0.67 5.66 -9.81
N ALA A 161 -0.84 5.80 -8.49
CA ALA A 161 -2.14 5.67 -7.84
C ALA A 161 -3.11 6.76 -8.31
N HIS A 162 -2.66 8.01 -8.45
CA HIS A 162 -3.50 9.10 -8.99
C HIS A 162 -3.98 8.75 -10.39
N THR A 163 -3.07 8.31 -11.27
CA THR A 163 -3.37 7.90 -12.65
C THR A 163 -4.36 6.74 -12.70
N TYR A 164 -4.17 5.72 -11.85
CA TYR A 164 -5.05 4.56 -11.77
C TYR A 164 -6.51 4.96 -11.46
N PHE A 165 -6.73 5.72 -10.38
CA PHE A 165 -8.08 6.13 -9.98
C PHE A 165 -8.72 7.12 -10.95
N MET A 166 -7.89 7.95 -11.58
CA MET A 166 -8.32 8.88 -12.62
C MET A 166 -8.85 8.13 -13.86
N GLN A 167 -8.09 7.14 -14.37
CA GLN A 167 -8.44 6.43 -15.61
C GLN A 167 -9.46 5.30 -15.40
N SER A 168 -9.33 4.54 -14.32
CA SER A 168 -10.10 3.29 -14.13
C SER A 168 -11.39 3.52 -13.33
N GLU A 169 -11.36 4.40 -12.33
CA GLU A 169 -12.48 4.62 -11.42
C GLU A 169 -13.19 5.95 -11.65
N GLN A 170 -12.57 6.89 -12.39
CA GLN A 170 -13.06 8.26 -12.62
C GLN A 170 -13.33 9.03 -11.31
N ILE A 171 -12.52 8.77 -10.29
CA ILE A 171 -12.62 9.46 -8.99
C ILE A 171 -11.34 10.27 -8.79
N PRO A 172 -11.41 11.62 -8.76
CA PRO A 172 -10.28 12.45 -8.38
C PRO A 172 -9.73 12.00 -7.04
N THR A 173 -8.49 11.53 -7.05
CA THR A 173 -7.84 10.90 -5.91
C THR A 173 -6.46 11.48 -5.72
N GLN A 174 -6.16 11.93 -4.49
CA GLN A 174 -4.84 12.37 -4.10
C GLN A 174 -4.32 11.45 -3.00
N VAL A 175 -3.05 11.09 -3.12
CA VAL A 175 -2.30 10.22 -2.20
C VAL A 175 -1.03 10.94 -1.79
N ARG A 176 -0.69 10.86 -0.50
CA ARG A 176 0.58 11.27 0.09
C ARG A 176 1.05 10.20 1.07
N MET A 177 2.29 9.81 0.99
CA MET A 177 2.88 8.73 1.78
C MET A 177 4.32 9.06 2.11
N ALA A 178 4.79 8.62 3.27
CA ALA A 178 6.20 8.66 3.60
C ALA A 178 6.59 7.44 4.42
N VAL A 179 7.82 6.99 4.22
CA VAL A 179 8.43 5.89 4.96
C VAL A 179 9.77 6.38 5.50
N ALA A 180 9.98 6.21 6.81
CA ALA A 180 11.22 6.62 7.45
C ALA A 180 11.70 5.59 8.47
N GLU A 181 13.00 5.64 8.73
CA GLU A 181 13.59 4.99 9.88
C GLU A 181 13.50 5.93 11.08
N PHE A 182 13.02 5.40 12.19
CA PHE A 182 12.97 6.08 13.47
C PHE A 182 13.89 5.37 14.47
N THR A 183 14.55 6.13 15.32
CA THR A 183 15.37 5.59 16.40
C THR A 183 15.16 6.40 17.66
N LYS A 184 14.70 5.74 18.71
CA LYS A 184 14.60 6.33 20.05
C LYS A 184 15.89 6.09 20.82
N LYS A 185 16.19 7.00 21.75
CA LYS A 185 17.30 6.82 22.68
C LYS A 185 17.07 5.54 23.51
N GLY A 186 17.91 4.54 23.28
CA GLY A 186 17.82 3.23 23.94
C GLY A 186 17.52 2.07 22.99
N ASP A 187 17.11 2.36 21.75
CA ASP A 187 16.85 1.32 20.76
C ASP A 187 18.15 0.67 20.28
N HIS A 188 18.11 -0.64 20.07
CA HIS A 188 19.26 -1.41 19.59
C HIS A 188 19.43 -1.34 18.06
N ARG A 189 18.37 -0.96 17.33
CA ARG A 189 18.35 -0.77 15.88
C ARG A 189 17.32 0.30 15.51
N PRO A 190 17.43 0.90 14.31
CA PRO A 190 16.32 1.68 13.76
C PRO A 190 15.10 0.80 13.52
N HIS A 191 13.92 1.42 13.64
CA HIS A 191 12.62 0.83 13.35
C HIS A 191 12.00 1.55 12.15
N TRP A 192 11.38 0.80 11.25
CA TRP A 192 10.64 1.38 10.15
C TRP A 192 9.28 1.89 10.61
N ARG A 193 8.91 3.06 10.10
CA ARG A 193 7.60 3.67 10.29
C ARG A 193 7.13 4.26 8.98
N ALA A 194 5.83 4.26 8.78
CA ALA A 194 5.24 4.93 7.64
C ALA A 194 3.88 5.52 7.96
N GLY A 195 3.51 6.53 7.20
CA GLY A 195 2.18 7.08 7.21
C GLY A 195 1.75 7.46 5.81
N GLY A 196 0.45 7.54 5.62
CA GLY A 196 -0.10 8.03 4.37
C GLY A 196 -1.51 8.54 4.53
N VAL A 197 -1.89 9.43 3.63
CA VAL A 197 -3.23 9.96 3.52
C VAL A 197 -3.70 9.76 2.07
N LEU A 198 -4.94 9.33 1.91
CA LEU A 198 -5.63 9.25 0.64
C LEU A 198 -6.93 10.04 0.77
N ILE A 199 -7.19 10.96 -0.16
CA ILE A 199 -8.46 11.68 -0.28
C ILE A 199 -9.08 11.44 -1.64
N GLN A 200 -10.40 11.43 -1.68
CA GLN A 200 -11.21 11.24 -2.88
C GLN A 200 -12.38 12.23 -2.88
N HIS A 201 -12.58 12.87 -4.01
CA HIS A 201 -13.72 13.76 -4.23
C HIS A 201 -15.02 12.93 -4.39
N LEU A 202 -16.07 13.34 -3.67
CA LEU A 202 -17.44 12.78 -3.68
C LEU A 202 -18.49 13.89 -3.93
N PRO A 203 -18.46 14.51 -5.10
CA PRO A 203 -19.43 15.54 -5.49
C PRO A 203 -20.87 15.00 -5.53
N GLU A 204 -21.83 15.92 -5.36
CA GLU A 204 -23.25 15.61 -5.47
C GLU A 204 -23.66 15.14 -6.89
N HIS A 205 -24.75 14.39 -6.97
CA HIS A 205 -25.24 13.80 -8.22
C HIS A 205 -25.51 14.87 -9.30
N GLY A 206 -24.83 14.76 -10.44
CA GLY A 206 -25.13 15.53 -11.66
C GLY A 206 -24.11 16.57 -12.09
N MET A 207 -23.04 16.82 -11.32
CA MET A 207 -21.88 17.61 -11.77
C MET A 207 -20.84 16.69 -12.41
N SER A 208 -20.12 17.15 -13.44
CA SER A 208 -18.96 16.39 -13.95
C SER A 208 -17.88 16.38 -12.88
N HIS A 209 -17.36 15.19 -12.55
CA HIS A 209 -16.38 15.00 -11.48
C HIS A 209 -14.94 15.09 -11.98
N MET A 210 -14.79 15.02 -13.30
CA MET A 210 -13.55 15.00 -14.05
C MET A 210 -13.77 15.77 -15.36
N PRO A 211 -12.71 16.38 -15.91
CA PRO A 211 -12.72 16.85 -17.30
C PRO A 211 -12.93 15.66 -18.24
N ASP A 212 -13.51 15.89 -19.41
CA ASP A 212 -13.62 14.86 -20.44
C ASP A 212 -12.23 14.24 -20.73
N LEU A 213 -12.19 12.91 -20.93
CA LEU A 213 -10.94 12.19 -21.19
C LEU A 213 -10.28 12.80 -22.45
N PRO A 214 -9.09 13.42 -22.32
CA PRO A 214 -8.45 14.06 -23.45
C PRO A 214 -8.05 13.00 -24.48
N GLY A 215 -8.08 13.37 -25.76
CA GLY A 215 -7.85 12.42 -26.86
C GLY A 215 -6.46 11.76 -26.85
N ASP A 216 -5.50 12.31 -26.10
CA ASP A 216 -4.15 11.79 -25.89
C ASP A 216 -3.96 11.09 -24.52
N GLY A 217 -5.00 11.05 -23.68
CA GLY A 217 -4.96 10.51 -22.33
C GLY A 217 -4.14 11.34 -21.33
N ASN A 218 -3.69 12.54 -21.72
CA ASN A 218 -2.90 13.44 -20.87
C ASN A 218 -3.75 14.63 -20.39
N PHE A 219 -4.17 14.59 -19.13
CA PHE A 219 -4.98 15.64 -18.51
C PHE A 219 -4.20 16.94 -18.21
N ASP A 220 -2.87 16.89 -18.22
CA ASP A 220 -2.02 18.07 -18.02
C ASP A 220 -1.71 18.81 -19.33
N ASN A 221 -2.21 18.31 -20.46
CA ASN A 221 -2.02 18.97 -21.76
C ASN A 221 -3.06 20.08 -21.95
N PRO A 222 -2.67 21.37 -21.92
CA PRO A 222 -3.61 22.48 -22.08
C PRO A 222 -4.25 22.55 -23.48
N GLU A 223 -3.71 21.85 -24.49
CA GLU A 223 -4.30 21.79 -25.83
C GLU A 223 -5.47 20.80 -25.95
N THR A 224 -5.49 19.77 -25.10
CA THR A 224 -6.53 18.72 -25.08
C THR A 224 -7.42 18.78 -23.84
N ALA A 225 -7.10 19.65 -22.87
CA ALA A 225 -7.88 19.90 -21.68
C ALA A 225 -9.29 20.40 -22.02
N ASP A 226 -10.28 19.95 -21.26
CA ASP A 226 -11.65 20.41 -21.33
C ASP A 226 -11.74 21.87 -20.82
N PRO A 227 -11.98 22.86 -21.71
CA PRO A 227 -11.98 24.27 -21.33
C PRO A 227 -13.23 24.66 -20.51
N ASP A 228 -14.26 23.82 -20.50
CA ASP A 228 -15.52 24.05 -19.80
C ASP A 228 -15.54 23.37 -18.41
N PHE A 229 -14.50 22.59 -18.06
CA PHE A 229 -14.36 21.96 -16.76
C PHE A 229 -13.77 22.94 -15.73
N GLU A 230 -14.57 23.31 -14.72
CA GLU A 230 -14.11 24.02 -13.53
C GLU A 230 -13.98 23.04 -12.35
N GLU A 231 -12.76 22.88 -11.84
CA GLU A 231 -12.50 22.01 -10.69
C GLU A 231 -13.15 22.61 -9.43
N ALA A 232 -13.90 21.80 -8.69
CA ALA A 232 -14.64 22.25 -7.52
C ALA A 232 -13.71 22.88 -6.47
N ASP A 233 -14.05 24.10 -6.01
CA ASP A 233 -13.27 24.85 -5.01
C ASP A 233 -12.94 24.01 -3.77
N GLY A 234 -13.91 23.21 -3.30
CA GLY A 234 -13.72 22.35 -2.12
C GLY A 234 -12.66 21.27 -2.32
N TRP A 235 -12.59 20.68 -3.51
CA TRP A 235 -11.56 19.68 -3.85
C TRP A 235 -10.18 20.31 -3.97
N ASN A 236 -10.10 21.49 -4.58
CA ASN A 236 -8.87 22.28 -4.66
C ASN A 236 -8.33 22.64 -3.27
N GLU A 237 -9.21 23.06 -2.36
CA GLU A 237 -8.86 23.34 -0.97
C GLU A 237 -8.35 22.08 -0.25
N ALA A 238 -9.06 20.95 -0.38
CA ALA A 238 -8.66 19.69 0.24
C ALA A 238 -7.26 19.23 -0.23
N ARG A 239 -7.02 19.26 -1.54
CA ARG A 239 -5.72 18.93 -2.13
C ARG A 239 -4.62 19.89 -1.67
N SER A 240 -4.89 21.19 -1.65
CA SER A 240 -3.92 22.21 -1.26
C SER A 240 -3.48 22.02 0.19
N LEU A 241 -4.42 21.77 1.11
CA LEU A 241 -4.10 21.47 2.52
C LEU A 241 -3.32 20.16 2.65
N MET A 242 -3.73 19.09 1.96
CA MET A 242 -3.00 17.83 1.97
C MET A 242 -1.56 17.97 1.45
N SER A 243 -1.32 18.87 0.50
CA SER A 243 0.01 19.09 -0.09
C SER A 243 1.02 19.69 0.90
N THR A 244 0.56 20.26 2.02
CA THR A 244 1.44 20.84 3.05
C THR A 244 1.94 19.81 4.07
N ILE A 245 1.48 18.56 3.98
CA ILE A 245 1.94 17.48 4.86
C ILE A 245 3.42 17.21 4.57
N ASP A 246 4.26 17.25 5.60
CA ASP A 246 5.67 16.89 5.50
C ASP A 246 5.90 15.39 5.77
N ASP A 247 6.92 14.81 5.14
CA ASP A 247 7.30 13.40 5.33
C ASP A 247 7.56 13.07 6.80
N LEU A 248 8.15 14.00 7.56
CA LEU A 248 8.40 13.82 8.99
C LEU A 248 7.09 13.73 9.77
N GLU A 249 6.05 14.47 9.38
CA GLU A 249 4.75 14.40 10.04
C GLU A 249 4.09 13.04 9.78
N LEU A 250 4.26 12.45 8.60
CA LEU A 250 3.76 11.12 8.25
C LEU A 250 4.54 9.97 8.91
N ALA A 251 5.78 10.20 9.33
CA ALA A 251 6.57 9.21 10.04
C ALA A 251 6.62 9.41 11.58
N ASP A 252 6.17 10.56 12.09
CA ASP A 252 6.27 10.93 13.51
C ASP A 252 5.46 9.99 14.42
N PRO A 253 6.10 9.30 15.41
CA PRO A 253 5.40 8.44 16.37
C PRO A 253 4.50 9.18 17.36
N ASP A 254 4.72 10.47 17.58
CA ASP A 254 3.94 11.26 18.55
C ASP A 254 2.77 12.01 17.87
N LEU A 255 2.57 11.81 16.56
CA LEU A 255 1.49 12.40 15.76
C LEU A 255 0.54 11.33 15.20
N SER A 256 -0.60 11.15 15.87
CA SER A 256 -1.67 10.26 15.40
C SER A 256 -2.33 10.74 14.10
N SER A 257 -3.04 9.83 13.43
CA SER A 257 -3.89 10.16 12.27
C SER A 257 -4.92 11.23 12.64
N GLU A 258 -5.61 11.10 13.78
CA GLU A 258 -6.59 12.07 14.23
C GLU A 258 -6.01 13.48 14.41
N ARG A 259 -4.83 13.60 15.04
CA ARG A 259 -4.18 14.90 15.25
C ARG A 259 -3.68 15.51 13.95
N LEU A 260 -3.11 14.71 13.04
CA LEU A 260 -2.72 15.18 11.73
C LEU A 260 -3.93 15.74 10.96
N LEU A 261 -5.02 14.96 10.89
CA LEU A 261 -6.24 15.35 10.20
C LEU A 261 -6.88 16.60 10.81
N PHE A 262 -6.90 16.73 12.14
CA PHE A 262 -7.38 17.94 12.80
C PHE A 262 -6.49 19.15 12.46
N ARG A 263 -5.16 19.01 12.50
CA ARG A 263 -4.24 20.11 12.12
C ARG A 263 -4.50 20.62 10.71
N LEU A 264 -4.75 19.71 9.77
CA LEU A 264 -5.02 20.04 8.37
C LEU A 264 -6.40 20.65 8.15
N TYR A 265 -7.44 20.12 8.79
CA TYR A 265 -8.83 20.34 8.38
C TYR A 265 -9.78 20.80 9.50
N HIS A 266 -9.26 21.38 10.58
CA HIS A 266 -10.08 21.87 11.69
C HIS A 266 -11.07 22.98 11.28
N GLU A 267 -10.73 23.83 10.31
CA GLU A 267 -11.62 24.90 9.83
C GLU A 267 -12.75 24.36 8.94
N THR A 268 -12.44 23.34 8.14
CA THR A 268 -13.35 22.69 7.20
C THR A 268 -14.24 21.62 7.85
N GLY A 269 -13.91 21.20 9.08
CA GLY A 269 -14.78 20.37 9.91
C GLY A 269 -14.60 18.87 9.66
N VAL A 270 -13.35 18.41 9.76
CA VAL A 270 -13.03 16.98 9.64
C VAL A 270 -13.79 16.11 10.63
N ARG A 271 -14.30 14.99 10.13
CA ARG A 271 -14.94 13.96 10.94
C ARG A 271 -14.23 12.64 10.74
N VAL A 272 -13.70 12.06 11.81
CA VAL A 272 -13.03 10.76 11.79
C VAL A 272 -13.97 9.62 12.18
N PHE A 273 -13.73 8.42 11.65
CA PHE A 273 -14.51 7.20 11.89
C PHE A 273 -13.66 6.12 12.53
N THR A 274 -14.29 5.04 13.02
CA THR A 274 -13.63 3.93 13.72
C THR A 274 -12.38 3.45 12.98
N PRO A 275 -11.22 3.38 13.65
CA PRO A 275 -10.00 2.89 13.02
C PRO A 275 -10.14 1.41 12.69
N LEU A 276 -9.53 1.02 11.58
CA LEU A 276 -9.36 -0.37 11.16
C LEU A 276 -7.95 -0.80 11.55
N PRO A 277 -7.77 -1.83 12.39
CA PRO A 277 -6.43 -2.31 12.72
C PRO A 277 -5.77 -2.90 11.47
N MET A 278 -4.46 -2.76 11.37
CA MET A 278 -3.62 -3.37 10.34
C MET A 278 -2.70 -4.38 11.01
N VAL A 279 -2.68 -5.61 10.52
CA VAL A 279 -1.93 -6.70 11.14
C VAL A 279 -1.06 -7.34 10.09
N GLU A 280 0.24 -7.42 10.34
CA GLU A 280 1.09 -8.25 9.51
C GLU A 280 0.63 -9.71 9.64
N ARG A 281 0.29 -10.34 8.51
CA ARG A 281 -0.21 -11.71 8.48
C ARG A 281 0.24 -12.42 7.20
N CYS A 282 1.12 -13.40 7.37
CA CYS A 282 1.39 -14.37 6.31
C CYS A 282 0.38 -15.51 6.33
N SER A 283 0.03 -16.01 5.14
CA SER A 283 -0.91 -17.13 4.96
C SER A 283 -0.22 -18.45 4.65
N CYS A 284 1.11 -18.54 4.74
CA CYS A 284 1.80 -19.83 4.59
C CYS A 284 1.54 -20.74 5.81
N SER A 285 1.46 -22.04 5.55
CA SER A 285 1.41 -23.06 6.59
C SER A 285 2.15 -24.31 6.09
N ALA A 286 2.61 -25.14 7.01
CA ALA A 286 3.20 -26.43 6.66
C ALA A 286 2.21 -27.24 5.80
N GLU A 287 0.94 -27.33 6.23
CA GLU A 287 -0.13 -28.03 5.51
C GLU A 287 -0.28 -27.56 4.05
N ARG A 288 -0.29 -26.25 3.79
CA ARG A 288 -0.42 -25.71 2.42
C ARG A 288 0.78 -26.08 1.53
N ILE A 289 1.98 -26.08 2.12
CA ILE A 289 3.20 -26.44 1.39
C ILE A 289 3.25 -27.96 1.19
N GLU A 290 2.84 -28.74 2.18
CA GLU A 290 2.70 -30.20 2.06
C GLU A 290 1.73 -30.59 0.96
N ASP A 291 0.55 -29.97 0.93
CA ASP A 291 -0.45 -30.19 -0.13
C ASP A 291 0.11 -29.83 -1.50
N MET A 292 0.84 -28.71 -1.61
CA MET A 292 1.50 -28.31 -2.86
C MET A 292 2.57 -29.33 -3.28
N LEU A 293 3.44 -29.75 -2.36
CA LEU A 293 4.48 -30.76 -2.60
C LEU A 293 3.89 -32.11 -3.00
N ALA A 294 2.78 -32.52 -2.39
CA ALA A 294 2.11 -33.77 -2.68
C ALA A 294 1.35 -33.77 -4.01
N THR A 295 0.77 -32.64 -4.40
CA THR A 295 -0.14 -32.55 -5.58
C THR A 295 0.56 -32.09 -6.85
N SER A 296 1.58 -31.24 -6.74
CA SER A 296 2.19 -30.57 -7.89
C SER A 296 3.48 -31.25 -8.36
N PHE A 297 4.08 -32.13 -7.56
CA PHE A 297 5.37 -32.74 -7.83
C PHE A 297 5.33 -34.26 -7.70
N THR A 298 6.03 -34.94 -8.59
CA THR A 298 6.18 -36.39 -8.54
C THR A 298 7.16 -36.80 -7.43
N ALA A 299 7.26 -38.11 -7.15
CA ALA A 299 8.26 -38.60 -6.19
C ALA A 299 9.69 -38.33 -6.66
N GLU A 300 9.95 -38.42 -7.97
CA GLU A 300 11.25 -38.13 -8.58
C GLU A 300 11.60 -36.64 -8.45
N ASP A 301 10.66 -35.74 -8.75
CA ASP A 301 10.85 -34.29 -8.55
C ASP A 301 11.18 -33.96 -7.08
N ARG A 302 10.47 -34.60 -6.14
CA ARG A 302 10.71 -34.41 -4.69
C ARG A 302 12.08 -34.90 -4.24
N GLU A 303 12.58 -36.01 -4.81
CA GLU A 303 13.95 -36.48 -4.54
C GLU A 303 15.00 -35.53 -5.12
N GLU A 304 14.78 -35.00 -6.33
CA GLU A 304 15.70 -34.03 -6.96
C GLU A 304 15.75 -32.68 -6.22
N MET A 305 14.64 -32.28 -5.59
CA MET A 305 14.57 -31.07 -4.76
C MET A 305 15.30 -31.20 -3.41
N ALA A 306 15.57 -32.43 -2.95
CA ALA A 306 16.14 -32.65 -1.64
C ALA A 306 17.65 -32.34 -1.62
N VAL A 307 18.08 -31.50 -0.67
CA VAL A 307 19.49 -31.23 -0.38
C VAL A 307 19.77 -31.75 1.02
N ASP A 308 20.83 -32.56 1.17
CA ASP A 308 21.17 -33.24 2.43
C ASP A 308 20.02 -34.09 3.02
N GLY A 309 19.11 -34.57 2.18
CA GLY A 309 18.01 -35.46 2.55
C GLY A 309 16.71 -34.76 2.96
N GLU A 310 16.64 -33.43 2.87
CA GLU A 310 15.45 -32.64 3.18
C GLU A 310 15.09 -31.68 2.04
N ILE A 311 13.79 -31.44 1.87
CA ILE A 311 13.29 -30.36 1.00
C ILE A 311 13.09 -29.14 1.90
N GLU A 312 13.87 -28.09 1.68
CA GLU A 312 13.68 -26.79 2.32
C GLU A 312 12.83 -25.89 1.42
N VAL A 313 11.71 -25.42 1.94
CA VAL A 313 10.86 -24.42 1.28
C VAL A 313 10.83 -23.16 2.14
N VAL A 314 11.40 -22.07 1.61
CA VAL A 314 11.35 -20.76 2.27
C VAL A 314 10.19 -19.95 1.70
N CYS A 315 9.29 -19.49 2.57
CA CYS A 315 8.21 -18.61 2.14
C CYS A 315 8.76 -17.22 1.76
N GLU A 316 8.59 -16.82 0.49
CA GLU A 316 9.03 -15.49 0.00
C GLU A 316 8.41 -14.31 0.76
N PHE A 317 7.22 -14.45 1.37
CA PHE A 317 6.61 -13.35 2.13
C PHE A 317 7.18 -13.20 3.54
N CYS A 318 7.24 -14.30 4.30
CA CYS A 318 7.58 -14.22 5.72
C CYS A 318 8.97 -14.75 6.08
N SER A 319 9.73 -15.26 5.11
CA SER A 319 11.04 -15.88 5.28
C SER A 319 11.06 -17.11 6.20
N THR A 320 9.89 -17.68 6.53
CA THR A 320 9.82 -18.92 7.31
C THR A 320 10.30 -20.08 6.44
N ALA A 321 11.33 -20.79 6.91
CA ALA A 321 11.80 -22.03 6.33
C ALA A 321 10.98 -23.21 6.85
N TYR A 322 10.47 -24.03 5.94
CA TYR A 322 9.79 -25.29 6.22
C TYR A 322 10.63 -26.44 5.69
N HIS A 323 10.81 -27.47 6.50
CA HIS A 323 11.62 -28.63 6.16
C HIS A 323 10.74 -29.87 6.06
N PHE A 324 10.84 -30.59 4.95
CA PHE A 324 10.03 -31.78 4.68
C PHE A 324 10.91 -32.95 4.29
N ASN A 325 10.52 -34.15 4.73
CA ASN A 325 11.14 -35.37 4.25
C ASN A 325 10.54 -35.73 2.87
N PRO A 326 11.35 -35.96 1.82
CA PRO A 326 10.83 -36.22 0.47
C PRO A 326 9.91 -37.45 0.38
N HIS A 327 10.08 -38.43 1.27
CA HIS A 327 9.32 -39.68 1.30
C HIS A 327 8.06 -39.62 2.18
N GLN A 328 7.80 -38.52 2.90
CA GLN A 328 6.64 -38.46 3.81
C GLN A 328 5.29 -38.45 3.08
N PHE A 329 5.29 -38.16 1.78
CA PHE A 329 4.10 -38.09 0.94
C PHE A 329 3.82 -39.40 0.19
N ASP A 330 4.69 -40.40 0.33
CA ASP A 330 4.50 -41.69 -0.34
C ASP A 330 3.39 -42.48 0.35
N PRO A 331 2.55 -43.21 -0.41
CA PRO A 331 1.43 -43.95 0.17
C PRO A 331 1.96 -44.96 1.20
N LYS A 332 1.50 -44.83 2.46
CA LYS A 332 1.82 -45.77 3.53
C LYS A 332 1.36 -47.17 3.11
N HIS A 333 2.33 -48.07 2.93
CA HIS A 333 2.09 -49.50 2.63
C HIS A 333 1.50 -50.26 3.81
#